data_AF-A0A662B4V7-F1
#
_entry.id   AF-A0A662B4V7-F1
#
_cell.length_a   1.000
_cell.length_b   1.000
_cell.length_c   1.000
_cell.angle_alpha   90.00
_cell.angle_beta   90.00
_cell.angle_gamma   90.00
#
_symmetry.space_group_name_H-M   'P 1'
#
loop_
_entity.id
_entity.type
_entity.pdbx_description
1 polymer ?
#
loop_
_entity_poly.entity_id
_entity_poly.type
_entity_poly.pdbx_seq_one_letter_code
_entity_poly.pdbx_strand_id
1 'polypeptide(L)'
;MKISAFTMGKNALKLYYPMRQSIESILPLVDEFVVALGDSDADDITKAEIEAIGSEKIRIVDTVWDIEKYPRGMEHAHQTDIAMKHCKGDWLFYLQSDEVVHERDLEPIRKRCDDLLDDHRVEGLLFRYRHFWGDYEHVQDGHCWYRKEIRIVRN
;
A
#
# COMPACT_ATOMS: atom_id res chain seq x y z
N MET A 1 -4.25 12.49 15.59
CA MET A 1 -3.99 12.12 14.19
C MET A 1 -4.42 10.68 13.96
N LYS A 2 -4.99 10.39 12.79
CA LYS A 2 -5.21 9.04 12.28
C LYS A 2 -4.46 8.82 10.98
N ILE A 3 -3.85 7.65 10.81
CA ILE A 3 -3.18 7.23 9.56
C ILE A 3 -3.95 6.03 9.01
N SER A 4 -4.47 6.15 7.80
CA SER A 4 -5.00 5.02 7.04
C SER A 4 -3.94 4.53 6.07
N ALA A 5 -3.72 3.23 5.98
CA ALA A 5 -3.02 2.64 4.85
C ALA A 5 -4.01 2.07 3.84
N PHE A 6 -3.59 2.00 2.59
CA PHE A 6 -4.38 1.34 1.56
C PHE A 6 -3.53 0.69 0.49
N THR A 7 -4.11 -0.34 -0.13
CA THR A 7 -3.51 -1.07 -1.24
C THR A 7 -4.58 -1.63 -2.17
N MET A 8 -4.14 -2.18 -3.30
CA MET A 8 -4.97 -2.96 -4.21
C MET A 8 -4.27 -4.27 -4.58
N GLY A 9 -5.05 -5.28 -4.95
CA GLY A 9 -4.51 -6.55 -5.41
C GLY A 9 -5.52 -7.38 -6.18
N LYS A 10 -5.02 -8.24 -7.06
CA LYS A 10 -5.77 -9.33 -7.71
C LYS A 10 -4.77 -10.45 -7.96
N ASN A 11 -5.11 -11.68 -7.57
CA ASN A 11 -4.22 -12.84 -7.70
C ASN A 11 -2.83 -12.62 -7.07
N ALA A 12 -2.73 -11.83 -5.99
CA ALA A 12 -1.44 -11.30 -5.54
C ALA A 12 -0.48 -12.42 -5.14
N LEU A 13 -0.94 -13.39 -4.36
CA LEU A 13 -0.10 -14.52 -3.95
C LEU A 13 0.21 -15.45 -5.12
N LYS A 14 -0.77 -15.74 -6.00
CA LYS A 14 -0.54 -16.53 -7.21
C LYS A 14 0.51 -15.90 -8.13
N LEU A 15 0.59 -14.57 -8.16
CA LEU A 15 1.58 -13.80 -8.90
C LEU A 15 2.88 -13.55 -8.09
N TYR A 16 3.04 -14.21 -6.93
CA TYR A 16 4.20 -14.09 -6.05
C TYR A 16 4.45 -12.69 -5.47
N TYR A 17 3.41 -11.87 -5.36
CA TYR A 17 3.49 -10.61 -4.63
C TYR A 17 3.41 -10.86 -3.11
N PRO A 18 4.33 -10.30 -2.31
CA PRO A 18 4.39 -10.48 -0.85
C PRO A 18 3.33 -9.64 -0.11
N MET A 19 2.06 -9.76 -0.52
CA MET A 19 0.99 -8.87 -0.07
C MET A 19 0.75 -8.97 1.45
N ARG A 20 0.86 -10.16 2.03
CA ARG A 20 0.76 -10.36 3.47
C ARG A 20 1.86 -9.59 4.22
N GLN A 21 3.11 -9.75 3.80
CA GLN A 21 4.26 -9.09 4.41
C GLN A 21 4.20 -7.58 4.23
N SER A 22 3.72 -7.11 3.07
CA SER A 22 3.44 -5.69 2.81
C SER A 22 2.50 -5.12 3.87
N ILE A 23 1.34 -5.75 4.07
CA ILE A 23 0.36 -5.33 5.08
C ILE A 23 0.96 -5.39 6.49
N GLU A 24 1.51 -6.53 6.89
CA GLU A 24 2.08 -6.74 8.22
C GLU A 24 3.18 -5.71 8.57
N SER A 25 3.98 -5.29 7.57
CA SER A 25 5.08 -4.33 7.78
C SER A 25 4.62 -2.95 8.28
N ILE A 26 3.40 -2.53 7.94
CA ILE A 26 2.89 -1.18 8.24
C ILE A 26 1.74 -1.18 9.26
N LEU A 27 1.14 -2.33 9.58
CA LEU A 27 0.09 -2.44 10.60
C LEU A 27 0.38 -1.79 11.97
N PRO A 28 1.64 -1.79 12.48
CA PRO A 28 1.95 -1.09 13.73
C PRO A 28 1.84 0.44 13.63
N LEU A 29 1.97 1.00 12.43
CA LEU A 29 1.90 2.44 12.17
C LEU A 29 0.46 2.94 12.01
N VAL A 30 -0.39 2.17 11.34
CA VAL A 30 -1.72 2.67 10.92
C VAL A 30 -2.84 2.36 11.90
N ASP A 31 -3.93 3.12 11.81
CA ASP A 31 -5.17 2.93 12.56
C ASP A 31 -6.16 2.04 11.80
N GLU A 32 -6.11 2.07 10.46
CA GLU A 32 -6.85 1.18 9.57
C GLU A 32 -6.03 0.88 8.31
N PHE A 33 -6.30 -0.28 7.70
CA PHE A 33 -5.69 -0.71 6.45
C PHE A 33 -6.79 -1.17 5.49
N VAL A 34 -6.97 -0.46 4.37
CA VAL A 34 -7.97 -0.80 3.35
C VAL A 34 -7.33 -1.57 2.20
N VAL A 35 -7.92 -2.72 1.84
CA VAL A 35 -7.49 -3.50 0.67
C VAL A 35 -8.61 -3.55 -0.35
N ALA A 36 -8.42 -2.94 -1.53
CA ALA A 36 -9.29 -3.23 -2.67
C ALA A 36 -8.82 -4.54 -3.33
N LEU A 37 -9.60 -5.60 -3.15
CA LEU A 37 -9.26 -6.93 -3.66
C LEU A 37 -10.15 -7.28 -4.85
N GLY A 38 -9.54 -7.38 -6.02
CA GLY A 38 -10.22 -7.75 -7.26
C GLY A 38 -10.72 -9.19 -7.26
N ASP A 39 -11.57 -9.49 -8.24
CA ASP A 39 -12.08 -10.81 -8.58
C ASP A 39 -10.93 -11.77 -8.94
N SER A 40 -10.35 -12.39 -7.93
CA SER A 40 -9.23 -13.31 -8.04
C SER A 40 -9.71 -14.68 -8.53
N ASP A 41 -8.78 -15.46 -9.10
CA ASP A 41 -9.03 -16.79 -9.61
C ASP A 41 -9.46 -17.74 -8.48
N ALA A 42 -10.21 -18.79 -8.81
CA ALA A 42 -10.74 -19.73 -7.82
C ALA A 42 -9.67 -20.49 -7.01
N ASP A 43 -8.44 -20.58 -7.53
CA ASP A 43 -7.30 -21.22 -6.90
C ASP A 43 -6.36 -20.23 -6.18
N ASP A 44 -6.66 -18.92 -6.22
CA ASP A 44 -5.89 -17.92 -5.49
C ASP A 44 -6.32 -17.83 -4.01
N ILE A 45 -5.35 -17.76 -3.11
CA ILE A 45 -5.58 -17.73 -1.65
C ILE A 45 -5.25 -16.37 -1.02
N THR A 46 -5.09 -15.31 -1.82
CA THR A 46 -4.71 -13.97 -1.33
C THR A 46 -5.67 -13.47 -0.25
N LYS A 47 -6.98 -13.62 -0.46
CA LYS A 47 -7.99 -13.19 0.52
C LYS A 47 -7.81 -13.91 1.86
N ALA A 48 -7.64 -15.23 1.82
CA ALA A 48 -7.47 -16.07 3.00
C ALA A 48 -6.20 -15.70 3.77
N GLU A 49 -5.09 -15.41 3.08
CA GLU A 49 -3.84 -14.97 3.73
C GLU A 49 -3.99 -13.60 4.42
N ILE A 50 -4.71 -12.67 3.80
CA ILE A 50 -4.98 -11.35 4.41
C ILE A 50 -5.86 -11.51 5.65
N GLU A 51 -6.93 -12.30 5.56
CA GLU A 51 -7.82 -12.60 6.69
C GLU A 51 -7.08 -13.32 7.83
N ALA A 52 -6.13 -14.20 7.50
CA ALA A 52 -5.30 -14.93 8.46
C ALA A 52 -4.35 -14.03 9.28
N ILE A 53 -4.11 -12.78 8.88
CA ILE A 53 -3.40 -11.79 9.70
C ILE A 53 -4.17 -11.51 10.99
N GLY A 54 -5.52 -11.60 10.96
CA GLY A 54 -6.36 -11.51 12.15
C GLY A 54 -6.40 -10.13 12.81
N SER A 55 -6.03 -9.07 12.09
CA SER A 55 -6.07 -7.70 12.60
C SER A 55 -7.42 -7.04 12.32
N GLU A 56 -8.07 -6.50 13.36
CA GLU A 56 -9.31 -5.71 13.24
C GLU A 56 -9.14 -4.41 12.44
N LYS A 57 -7.90 -3.98 12.19
CA LYS A 57 -7.58 -2.80 11.40
C LYS A 57 -7.77 -3.03 9.91
N ILE A 58 -7.74 -4.28 9.45
CA ILE A 58 -7.80 -4.62 8.03
C ILE A 58 -9.25 -4.64 7.58
N ARG A 59 -9.51 -3.93 6.48
CA ARG A 59 -10.81 -3.92 5.80
C ARG A 59 -10.62 -4.28 4.33
N ILE A 60 -11.18 -5.41 3.93
CA ILE A 60 -11.22 -5.84 2.53
C ILE A 60 -12.46 -5.24 1.86
N VAL A 61 -12.26 -4.66 0.69
CA VAL A 61 -13.29 -4.18 -0.22
C VAL A 61 -13.19 -5.04 -1.48
N ASP A 62 -14.14 -5.95 -1.67
CA ASP A 62 -14.18 -6.79 -2.86
C ASP A 62 -14.56 -5.94 -4.09
N THR A 63 -13.79 -6.06 -5.17
CA THR A 63 -13.99 -5.33 -6.43
C THR A 63 -13.94 -6.27 -7.63
N VAL A 64 -14.37 -5.78 -8.80
CA VAL A 64 -14.25 -6.49 -10.08
C VAL A 64 -13.43 -5.64 -11.01
N TRP A 65 -12.43 -6.23 -11.66
CA TRP A 65 -11.56 -5.51 -12.58
C TRP A 65 -12.18 -5.40 -13.97
N ASP A 66 -12.21 -4.18 -14.51
CA ASP A 66 -12.74 -3.91 -15.86
C ASP A 66 -11.62 -3.41 -16.79
N ILE A 67 -10.81 -4.35 -17.28
CA ILE A 67 -9.64 -4.06 -18.11
C ILE A 67 -10.00 -3.54 -19.51
N GLU A 68 -11.25 -3.75 -19.96
CA GLU A 68 -11.74 -3.20 -21.23
C GLU A 68 -12.05 -1.71 -21.09
N LYS A 69 -12.72 -1.33 -20.00
CA LYS A 69 -13.02 0.07 -19.68
C LYS A 69 -11.77 0.85 -19.25
N TYR A 70 -10.84 0.21 -18.54
CA TYR A 70 -9.61 0.82 -18.03
C TYR A 70 -8.34 0.16 -18.60
N PRO A 71 -8.04 0.35 -19.90
CA PRO A 71 -6.92 -0.28 -20.57
C PRO A 71 -5.56 0.33 -20.16
N ARG A 72 -4.45 -0.32 -20.56
CA ARG A 72 -3.07 0.17 -20.36
C ARG A 72 -2.68 0.38 -18.90
N GLY A 73 -3.15 -0.49 -18.01
CA GLY A 73 -2.83 -0.42 -16.56
C GLY A 73 -3.61 0.63 -15.80
N MET A 74 -4.56 1.34 -16.43
CA MET A 74 -5.45 2.30 -15.75
C MET A 74 -6.29 1.62 -14.67
N GLU A 75 -6.53 0.32 -14.78
CA GLU A 75 -7.23 -0.44 -13.75
C GLU A 75 -6.49 -0.43 -12.41
N HIS A 76 -5.16 -0.41 -12.39
CA HIS A 76 -4.39 -0.27 -11.15
C HIS A 76 -4.65 1.07 -10.45
N ALA A 77 -4.73 2.16 -11.23
CA ALA A 77 -5.06 3.48 -10.69
C ALA A 77 -6.50 3.52 -10.18
N HIS A 78 -7.44 2.95 -10.95
CA HIS A 78 -8.85 2.86 -10.57
C HIS A 78 -9.05 2.08 -9.25
N GLN A 79 -8.38 0.94 -9.08
CA GLN A 79 -8.46 0.15 -7.85
C GLN A 79 -7.78 0.84 -6.67
N THR A 80 -6.67 1.52 -6.91
CA THR A 80 -6.01 2.38 -5.91
C THR A 80 -6.96 3.50 -5.44
N ASP A 81 -7.67 4.16 -6.35
CA ASP A 81 -8.67 5.19 -6.03
C ASP A 81 -9.85 4.64 -5.23
N ILE A 82 -10.32 3.43 -5.55
CA ILE A 82 -11.39 2.76 -4.78
C ILE A 82 -10.94 2.53 -3.35
N ALA A 83 -9.75 1.96 -3.14
CA ALA A 83 -9.20 1.72 -1.81
C ALA A 83 -9.04 3.03 -1.03
N MET A 84 -8.46 4.05 -1.66
CA MET A 84 -8.25 5.38 -1.07
C MET A 84 -9.55 6.01 -0.57
N LYS A 85 -10.64 5.94 -1.35
CA LYS A 85 -11.95 6.51 -0.98
C LYS A 85 -12.60 5.88 0.25
N HIS A 86 -12.15 4.70 0.65
CA HIS A 86 -12.65 4.01 1.83
C HIS A 86 -11.87 4.35 3.11
N CYS A 87 -10.74 5.07 2.98
CA CYS A 87 -9.96 5.55 4.11
C CYS A 87 -10.61 6.75 4.82
N LYS A 88 -10.30 6.90 6.10
CA LYS A 88 -10.86 7.90 7.03
C LYS A 88 -9.80 8.66 7.83
N GLY A 89 -8.53 8.34 7.66
CA GLY A 89 -7.41 8.96 8.33
C GLY A 89 -7.16 10.39 7.84
N ASP A 90 -6.39 11.14 8.61
CA ASP A 90 -5.89 12.47 8.23
C ASP A 90 -4.79 12.34 7.16
N TRP A 91 -4.02 11.25 7.25
CA TRP A 91 -2.98 10.86 6.31
C TRP A 91 -3.29 9.50 5.69
N LEU A 92 -3.08 9.39 4.38
CA LEU A 92 -3.31 8.18 3.60
C LEU A 92 -1.97 7.65 3.09
N PHE A 93 -1.57 6.48 3.58
CA PHE A 93 -0.36 5.78 3.17
C PHE A 93 -0.71 4.75 2.09
N TYR A 94 -0.34 5.05 0.85
CA TYR A 94 -0.41 4.07 -0.25
C TYR A 94 0.78 3.12 -0.15
N LEU A 95 0.56 1.82 -0.03
CA LEU A 95 1.62 0.81 -0.04
C LEU A 95 1.28 -0.28 -1.06
N GLN A 96 2.14 -0.49 -2.05
CA GLN A 96 1.90 -1.52 -3.06
C GLN A 96 2.16 -2.93 -2.51
N SER A 97 1.52 -3.94 -3.10
CA SER A 97 1.59 -5.33 -2.63
C SER A 97 3.00 -5.95 -2.66
N ASP A 98 3.92 -5.33 -3.40
CA ASP A 98 5.33 -5.69 -3.53
C ASP A 98 6.28 -4.75 -2.77
N GLU A 99 5.73 -3.82 -1.99
CA GLU A 99 6.47 -2.89 -1.15
C GLU A 99 6.34 -3.26 0.33
N VAL A 100 7.40 -3.02 1.10
CA VAL A 100 7.42 -3.19 2.56
C VAL A 100 8.03 -1.96 3.23
N VAL A 101 7.55 -1.62 4.42
CA VAL A 101 8.13 -0.55 5.24
C VAL A 101 9.10 -1.18 6.25
N HIS A 102 10.32 -0.64 6.34
CA HIS A 102 11.28 -1.09 7.34
C HIS A 102 10.77 -0.71 8.75
N GLU A 103 10.81 -1.65 9.69
CA GLU A 103 10.33 -1.47 11.07
C GLU A 103 10.98 -0.29 11.80
N ARG A 104 12.20 0.10 11.41
CA ARG A 104 12.94 1.25 11.96
C ARG A 104 12.36 2.59 11.52
N ASP A 105 11.62 2.62 10.43
CA ASP A 105 11.06 3.84 9.85
C ASP A 105 9.65 4.15 10.39
N LEU A 106 8.98 3.19 11.04
CA LEU A 106 7.61 3.36 11.54
C LEU A 106 7.47 4.56 12.49
N GLU A 107 8.33 4.68 13.50
CA GLU A 107 8.27 5.78 14.47
C GLU A 107 8.65 7.14 13.85
N PRO A 108 9.75 7.27 13.06
CA PRO A 108 10.02 8.48 12.30
C PRO A 108 8.87 8.94 11.40
N ILE A 109 8.19 7.99 10.73
CA ILE A 109 7.04 8.31 9.87
C ILE A 109 5.88 8.86 10.70
N ARG A 110 5.50 8.17 11.78
CA ARG A 110 4.43 8.62 12.69
C ARG A 110 4.70 10.04 13.18
N LYS A 111 5.91 10.29 13.70
CA LYS A 111 6.30 11.61 14.18
C LYS A 111 6.19 12.67 13.09
N ARG A 112 6.61 12.36 11.86
CA ARG A 112 6.57 13.32 10.76
C ARG A 112 5.14 13.68 10.35
N CYS A 113 4.24 12.70 10.37
CA CYS A 113 2.81 12.93 10.14
C CYS A 113 2.19 13.80 11.23
N ASP A 114 2.55 13.58 12.50
CA ASP A 114 2.07 14.41 13.63
C ASP A 114 2.60 15.85 13.54
N ASP A 115 3.91 16.03 13.30
CA ASP A 115 4.56 17.34 13.19
C ASP A 115 3.94 18.22 12.07
N LEU A 116 3.38 17.58 11.04
CA LEU A 116 2.85 18.24 9.84
C LEU A 116 1.33 18.24 9.76
N LEU A 117 0.64 17.70 10.76
CA LEU A 117 -0.81 17.53 10.74
C LEU A 117 -1.53 18.87 10.47
N ASP A 118 -1.11 19.93 11.16
CA ASP A 118 -1.72 21.26 11.09
C ASP A 118 -1.11 22.17 10.00
N ASP A 119 -0.03 21.75 9.33
CA ASP A 119 0.55 22.50 8.20
C ASP A 119 -0.11 22.09 6.87
N HIS A 120 -1.24 22.72 6.57
CA HIS A 120 -2.01 22.45 5.36
C HIS A 120 -1.30 22.81 4.03
N ARG A 121 -0.12 23.41 4.07
CA ARG A 121 0.71 23.61 2.86
C ARG A 121 1.41 22.33 2.43
N VAL A 122 1.49 21.32 3.31
CA VAL A 122 2.07 20.02 3.02
C VAL A 122 0.96 19.04 2.64
N GLU A 123 0.96 18.63 1.38
CA GLU A 123 -0.05 17.73 0.79
C GLU A 123 0.43 16.27 0.76
N GLY A 124 1.71 16.00 0.98
CA GLY A 124 2.25 14.64 0.99
C GLY A 124 3.68 14.53 1.49
N LEU A 125 4.11 13.30 1.76
CA LEU A 125 5.45 12.96 2.24
C LEU A 125 6.18 12.09 1.23
N LEU A 126 7.40 12.51 0.91
CA LEU A 126 8.30 11.86 -0.02
C LEU A 126 9.22 10.86 0.70
N PHE A 127 9.25 9.64 0.22
CA PHE A 127 10.02 8.54 0.79
C PHE A 127 11.25 8.24 -0.05
N ARG A 128 12.30 7.69 0.57
CA ARG A 128 13.44 7.11 -0.14
C ARG A 128 13.18 5.63 -0.35
N TYR A 129 13.42 5.16 -1.57
CA TYR A 129 13.26 3.77 -1.94
C TYR A 129 14.57 2.99 -1.87
N ARG A 130 14.45 1.71 -1.56
CA ARG A 130 15.50 0.71 -1.74
C ARG A 130 14.94 -0.41 -2.60
N HIS A 131 15.33 -0.42 -3.87
CA HIS A 131 14.82 -1.36 -4.86
C HIS A 131 15.62 -2.65 -4.82
N PHE A 132 15.00 -3.77 -4.48
CA PHE A 132 15.60 -5.09 -4.61
C PHE A 132 15.49 -5.56 -6.06
N TRP A 133 16.52 -6.22 -6.58
CA TRP A 133 16.53 -6.66 -7.98
C TRP A 133 17.07 -8.09 -8.12
N GLY A 134 16.19 -9.00 -8.56
CA GLY A 134 16.51 -10.42 -8.73
C GLY A 134 16.51 -11.22 -7.42
N ASP A 135 17.03 -10.63 -6.34
CA ASP A 135 17.04 -11.19 -4.99
C ASP A 135 17.08 -10.09 -3.91
N TYR A 136 17.19 -10.50 -2.64
CA TYR A 136 17.21 -9.59 -1.48
C TYR A 136 18.60 -9.06 -1.12
N GLU A 137 19.66 -9.52 -1.79
CA GLU A 137 21.04 -9.09 -1.55
C GLU A 137 21.47 -8.00 -2.54
N HIS A 138 20.82 -7.92 -3.70
CA HIS A 138 21.09 -6.94 -4.73
C HIS A 138 20.11 -5.78 -4.69
N VAL A 139 20.67 -4.57 -4.66
CA VAL A 139 19.91 -3.31 -4.66
C VAL A 139 20.20 -2.56 -5.95
N GLN A 140 19.15 -2.13 -6.64
CA GLN A 140 19.23 -1.28 -7.81
C GLN A 140 19.21 0.21 -7.42
N ASP A 141 20.23 0.96 -7.83
CA ASP A 141 20.36 2.40 -7.59
C ASP A 141 20.61 3.22 -8.87
N GLY A 142 20.55 2.57 -10.03
CA GLY A 142 20.72 3.17 -11.34
C GLY A 142 19.69 4.26 -11.67
N HIS A 143 20.07 5.14 -12.61
CA HIS A 143 19.27 6.33 -12.96
C HIS A 143 17.92 6.04 -13.62
N CYS A 144 17.70 4.82 -14.12
CA CYS A 144 16.45 4.43 -14.75
C CYS A 144 15.33 4.08 -13.74
N TRP A 145 15.63 4.09 -12.44
CA TRP A 145 14.68 3.79 -11.36
C TRP A 145 14.53 5.01 -10.45
N TYR A 146 13.30 5.31 -10.06
CA TYR A 146 13.04 6.44 -9.17
C TYR A 146 13.64 6.16 -7.79
N ARG A 147 14.38 7.11 -7.21
CA ARG A 147 14.99 6.93 -5.88
C ARG A 147 14.07 7.33 -4.74
N LYS A 148 13.02 8.08 -5.08
CA LYS A 148 12.08 8.65 -4.14
C LYS A 148 10.69 8.68 -4.75
N GLU A 149 9.69 8.48 -3.92
CA GLU A 149 8.28 8.52 -4.35
C GLU A 149 7.40 8.98 -3.20
N ILE A 150 6.32 9.67 -3.53
CA ILE A 150 5.30 10.10 -2.57
C ILE A 150 4.46 8.87 -2.24
N ARG A 151 4.42 8.53 -0.95
CA ARG A 151 3.65 7.38 -0.45
C ARG A 151 2.67 7.72 0.64
N ILE A 152 2.78 8.91 1.22
CA ILE A 152 1.73 9.46 2.08
C ILE A 152 1.17 10.71 1.41
N VAL A 153 -0.15 10.78 1.31
CA VAL A 153 -0.89 11.96 0.88
C VAL A 153 -1.85 12.39 1.97
N ARG A 154 -2.16 13.68 2.02
CA ARG A 154 -3.20 14.21 2.89
C ARG A 154 -4.58 13.80 2.34
N ASN A 155 -5.50 13.46 3.24
CA ASN A 155 -6.90 13.21 2.91
C ASN A 155 -7.70 14.50 2.75
#